data_AF-A0A821C002-F1
#
_entry.id   AF-A0A821C002-F1
#
_cell.length_a   1.000
_cell.length_b   1.000
_cell.length_c   1.000
_cell.angle_alpha   90.00
_cell.angle_beta   90.00
_cell.angle_gamma   90.00
#
_symmetry.space_group_name_H-M   'P 1'
#
loop_
_entity.id
_entity.type
_entity.pdbx_description
1 polymer ?
#
loop_
_entity_poly.entity_id
_entity_poly.type
_entity_poly.pdbx_seq_one_letter_code
_entity_poly.pdbx_strand_id
1 'polypeptide(L)'
;MNQWLNACVAVERVITFIKGINFRKEKSKRIAKLVLIILLIFTISTNICDPFYRRLIDKENEHDKRIWCIATYSSSLQIYNFLIHAFHVVAPFIINIVAAVIFIAKKSRQQANLKDNENYRELLKAQLREYTNLFIAPIVLAILALPRLIISFLSKCMESADDTLLDPIEYFISFMPPMLTCVVFVLPSKFYKEKLLETLIDYRTEIQRHFKQVK
;
A
#
# COMPACT_ATOMS: atom_id res chain seq x y z
N MET A 1 -3.62 1.74 5.81
CA MET A 1 -4.28 2.68 4.87
C MET A 1 -3.87 2.47 3.42
N ASN A 2 -2.60 2.64 3.04
CA ASN A 2 -2.16 2.59 1.63
C ASN A 2 -2.57 1.31 0.88
N GLN A 3 -2.48 0.14 1.54
CA GLN A 3 -2.90 -1.14 0.96
C GLN A 3 -4.39 -1.17 0.62
N TRP A 4 -5.25 -0.64 1.50
CA TRP A 4 -6.69 -0.53 1.28
C TRP A 4 -7.02 0.43 0.13
N LEU A 5 -6.33 1.57 0.05
CA LEU A 5 -6.49 2.50 -1.07
C LEU A 5 -6.09 1.85 -2.40
N ASN A 6 -4.99 1.11 -2.43
CA ASN A 6 -4.57 0.38 -3.63
C ASN A 6 -5.62 -0.67 -4.05
N ALA A 7 -6.16 -1.43 -3.09
CA ALA A 7 -7.25 -2.37 -3.35
C ALA A 7 -8.50 -1.67 -3.92
N CYS A 8 -8.89 -0.52 -3.37
CA CYS A 8 -10.00 0.27 -3.89
C CYS A 8 -9.75 0.78 -5.31
N VAL A 9 -8.53 1.23 -5.62
CA VAL A 9 -8.13 1.64 -6.97
C VAL A 9 -8.21 0.47 -7.95
N ALA A 10 -7.77 -0.73 -7.53
CA ALA A 10 -7.89 -1.94 -8.36
C ALA A 10 -9.36 -2.29 -8.65
N VAL A 11 -10.23 -2.22 -7.64
CA VAL A 11 -11.67 -2.43 -7.81
C VAL A 11 -12.31 -1.37 -8.71
N GLU A 12 -11.96 -0.10 -8.54
CA GLU A 12 -12.47 0.98 -9.39
C GLU A 12 -12.07 0.79 -10.85
N ARG A 13 -10.83 0.35 -11.12
CA ARG A 13 -10.36 0.02 -12.48
C ARG A 13 -11.19 -1.10 -13.10
N VAL A 14 -11.50 -2.16 -12.34
CA VAL A 14 -12.37 -3.25 -12.78
C VAL A 14 -13.78 -2.75 -13.08
N ILE A 15 -14.37 -1.95 -12.20
CA ILE A 15 -15.72 -1.39 -12.39
C ILE A 15 -15.77 -0.47 -13.62
N THR A 16 -14.75 0.36 -13.80
CA THR A 16 -14.63 1.27 -14.96
C THR A 16 -14.57 0.47 -16.25
N PHE A 17 -13.76 -0.61 -16.27
CA PHE A 17 -13.68 -1.52 -17.40
C PHE A 17 -15.01 -2.22 -17.69
N ILE A 18 -15.69 -2.77 -16.68
CA ILE A 18 -16.96 -3.48 -16.84
C ILE A 18 -18.09 -2.54 -17.30
N LYS A 19 -18.15 -1.32 -16.76
CA LYS A 19 -19.20 -0.37 -17.10
C LYS A 19 -18.98 0.29 -18.46
N GLY A 20 -17.74 0.41 -18.93
CA GLY A 20 -17.41 0.98 -20.23
C GLY A 20 -18.13 2.32 -20.47
N ILE A 21 -18.98 2.37 -21.50
CA ILE A 21 -19.78 3.54 -21.88
C ILE A 21 -20.78 4.01 -20.80
N ASN A 22 -21.23 3.12 -19.91
CA ASN A 22 -22.16 3.45 -18.83
C ASN A 22 -21.44 4.00 -17.59
N PHE A 23 -20.11 4.17 -17.64
CA PHE A 23 -19.34 4.71 -16.53
C PHE A 23 -19.57 6.22 -16.37
N ARG A 24 -20.11 6.62 -15.22
CA ARG A 24 -20.33 8.03 -14.88
C ARG A 24 -19.25 8.52 -13.91
N LYS A 25 -18.32 9.32 -14.43
CA LYS A 25 -17.19 9.89 -13.67
C LYS A 25 -17.61 10.64 -12.40
N GLU A 26 -18.66 11.45 -12.47
CA GLU A 26 -19.16 12.21 -11.32
C GLU A 26 -19.71 11.33 -10.20
N LYS A 27 -20.36 10.21 -10.55
CA LYS A 27 -20.78 9.21 -9.57
C LYS A 27 -19.57 8.52 -8.94
N SER A 28 -18.56 8.17 -9.74
CA SER A 28 -17.32 7.54 -9.24
C SER A 28 -16.60 8.43 -8.23
N LYS A 29 -16.43 9.72 -8.54
CA LYS A 29 -15.81 10.68 -7.61
C LYS A 29 -16.55 10.78 -6.27
N ARG A 30 -17.88 10.81 -6.29
CA ARG A 30 -18.69 10.87 -5.06
C ARG A 30 -18.52 9.60 -4.23
N ILE A 31 -18.54 8.44 -4.87
CA ILE A 31 -18.32 7.15 -4.22
C ILE A 31 -16.89 7.06 -3.66
N ALA A 32 -15.88 7.49 -4.42
CA ALA A 32 -14.48 7.48 -3.97
C ALA A 32 -14.28 8.34 -2.71
N LYS A 33 -14.89 9.53 -2.64
CA LYS A 33 -14.87 10.37 -1.43
C LYS A 33 -15.50 9.66 -0.24
N LEU A 34 -16.66 9.02 -0.43
CA LEU A 34 -17.35 8.27 0.62
C LEU A 34 -16.50 7.07 1.10
N VAL A 35 -15.93 6.31 0.17
CA VAL A 35 -15.05 5.17 0.46
C VAL A 35 -13.82 5.61 1.25
N LEU A 36 -13.22 6.75 0.91
CA LEU A 36 -12.08 7.31 1.66
C LEU A 36 -12.45 7.60 3.12
N ILE A 37 -13.60 8.24 3.35
CA ILE A 37 -14.09 8.57 4.70
C ILE A 37 -14.35 7.27 5.49
N ILE A 38 -15.02 6.30 4.87
CA ILE A 38 -15.30 4.99 5.50
C ILE A 38 -14.00 4.26 5.85
N LEU A 39 -13.02 4.24 4.94
CA LEU A 39 -11.72 3.59 5.17
C LEU A 39 -10.93 4.26 6.30
N LEU A 40 -11.00 5.58 6.41
CA LEU A 40 -10.39 6.34 7.51
C LEU A 40 -10.99 5.92 8.85
N ILE A 41 -12.31 5.97 8.97
CA ILE A 41 -13.02 5.57 10.20
C ILE A 41 -12.71 4.11 10.54
N PHE A 42 -12.77 3.22 9.55
CA PHE A 42 -12.47 1.80 9.71
C PHE A 42 -11.05 1.58 10.23
N THR A 43 -10.05 2.19 9.60
CA THR A 43 -8.64 2.01 9.98
C THR A 43 -8.35 2.61 11.37
N ILE A 44 -8.93 3.75 11.70
CA ILE A 44 -8.77 4.35 13.03
C ILE A 44 -9.39 3.44 14.09
N SER A 45 -10.63 3.00 13.87
CA SER A 45 -11.38 2.18 14.83
C SER A 45 -10.69 0.84 15.12
N THR A 46 -10.11 0.19 14.11
CA THR A 46 -9.42 -1.09 14.30
C THR A 46 -8.07 -0.95 14.99
N ASN A 47 -7.38 0.18 14.80
CA ASN A 47 -6.05 0.42 15.37
C ASN A 47 -6.09 1.26 16.66
N ILE A 48 -7.26 1.74 17.10
CA ILE A 48 -7.38 2.60 18.29
C ILE A 48 -6.92 1.89 19.57
N CYS A 49 -6.96 0.56 19.63
CA CYS A 49 -6.50 -0.16 20.82
C CYS A 49 -5.00 0.06 21.06
N ASP A 50 -4.19 0.13 20.00
CA ASP A 50 -2.73 0.22 20.10
C ASP A 50 -2.22 1.45 20.91
N PRO A 51 -2.62 2.71 20.60
CA PRO A 51 -2.14 3.88 21.33
C PRO A 51 -2.60 3.94 22.80
N PHE A 52 -3.71 3.30 23.17
CA PHE A 52 -4.20 3.31 24.56
C PHE A 52 -3.42 2.36 25.48
N TYR A 53 -2.78 1.31 24.94
CA TYR A 53 -1.99 0.34 25.72
C TYR A 53 -0.49 0.59 25.62
N ARG A 54 -0.06 1.66 24.94
CA ARG A 54 1.34 2.09 24.93
C ARG A 54 1.65 2.84 26.21
N ARG A 55 2.62 2.34 26.97
CA ARG A 55 3.11 2.98 28.20
C ARG A 55 4.57 3.38 28.05
N LEU A 56 4.92 4.49 28.69
CA LEU A 56 6.31 4.92 28.86
C LEU A 56 6.82 4.26 30.14
N ILE A 57 7.92 3.51 30.04
CA ILE A 57 8.59 2.87 31.17
C ILE A 57 9.96 3.54 31.29
N ASP A 58 10.17 4.21 32.41
CA ASP A 58 11.47 4.74 32.78
C ASP A 58 12.29 3.60 33.41
N LYS A 59 13.35 3.15 32.72
CA LYS A 59 14.37 2.31 33.34
C LYS A 59 15.52 3.23 33.76
N GLU A 60 15.64 3.47 35.06
CA GLU A 60 16.86 4.02 35.65
C GLU A 60 17.87 2.88 35.86
N ASN A 61 18.94 2.87 35.06
CA ASN A 61 20.16 2.14 35.38
C ASN A 61 21.21 3.15 35.87
N GLU A 62 22.15 2.74 36.73
CA GLU A 62 23.18 3.61 37.36
C GLU A 62 24.01 4.47 36.38
N HIS A 63 24.02 4.14 35.08
CA HIS A 63 24.82 4.85 34.07
C HIS A 63 24.02 5.48 32.91
N ASP A 64 22.72 5.23 32.76
CA ASP A 64 21.95 5.71 31.60
C ASP A 64 20.46 5.86 31.94
N LYS A 65 19.88 7.05 31.74
CA LYS A 65 18.43 7.27 31.77
C LYS A 65 17.86 7.00 30.39
N ARG A 66 17.20 5.85 30.21
CA ARG A 66 16.50 5.50 28.95
C ARG A 66 15.01 5.35 29.19
N ILE A 67 14.22 6.16 28.47
CA ILE A 67 12.76 6.08 28.45
C ILE A 67 12.35 5.12 27.33
N TRP A 68 11.75 3.99 27.69
CA TRP A 68 11.26 3.01 26.72
C TRP A 68 9.77 3.21 26.47
N CYS A 69 9.35 3.20 25.21
CA CYS A 69 7.94 3.16 24.85
C CYS A 69 7.55 1.72 24.51
N ILE A 70 6.96 1.00 25.47
CA ILE A 70 6.62 -0.41 25.33
C ILE A 70 5.11 -0.57 25.40
N ALA A 71 4.56 -1.29 24.43
CA ALA A 71 3.16 -1.66 24.44
C ALA A 71 2.94 -2.89 25.34
N THR A 72 2.25 -2.70 26.46
CA THR A 72 1.93 -3.76 27.42
C THR A 72 0.51 -4.25 27.16
N TYR A 73 0.39 -5.30 26.34
CA TYR A 73 -0.90 -5.93 26.05
C TYR A 73 -1.16 -7.09 27.01
N SER A 74 -2.42 -7.32 27.41
CA SER A 74 -2.81 -8.62 27.93
C SER A 74 -2.79 -9.67 26.81
N SER A 75 -2.71 -10.96 27.15
CA SER A 75 -2.62 -12.05 26.17
C SER A 75 -3.75 -12.01 25.13
N SER A 76 -4.98 -11.68 25.55
CA SER A 76 -6.14 -11.53 24.65
C SER A 76 -6.01 -10.35 23.69
N LEU A 77 -5.48 -9.21 24.17
CA LEU A 77 -5.23 -8.01 23.37
C LEU A 77 -4.09 -8.21 22.37
N GLN A 78 -3.11 -9.05 22.71
CA GLN A 78 -2.02 -9.42 21.81
C GLN A 78 -2.52 -10.25 20.62
N ILE A 79 -3.40 -11.22 20.87
CA ILE A 79 -4.04 -12.03 19.81
C ILE A 79 -4.93 -11.14 18.93
N TYR A 80 -5.73 -10.24 19.53
CA TYR A 80 -6.53 -9.29 18.77
C TYR A 80 -5.68 -8.41 17.85
N ASN A 81 -4.61 -7.81 18.40
CA ASN A 81 -3.71 -6.96 17.63
C ASN A 81 -3.03 -7.73 16.49
N PHE A 82 -2.64 -8.99 16.73
CA PHE A 82 -2.11 -9.89 15.71
C PHE A 82 -3.12 -10.09 14.57
N LEU A 83 -4.36 -10.47 14.90
CA LEU A 83 -5.41 -10.73 13.91
C LEU A 83 -5.73 -9.48 13.09
N ILE A 84 -5.80 -8.31 13.71
CA ILE A 84 -6.08 -7.04 13.04
C ILE A 84 -4.95 -6.65 12.08
N HIS A 85 -3.68 -6.75 12.50
CA HIS A 85 -2.56 -6.47 11.60
C HIS A 85 -2.49 -7.44 10.42
N ALA A 86 -2.65 -8.74 10.69
CA ALA A 86 -2.72 -9.76 9.63
C ALA A 86 -3.87 -9.46 8.66
N PHE A 87 -5.06 -9.15 9.18
CA PHE A 87 -6.22 -8.79 8.37
C PHE A 87 -5.96 -7.57 7.48
N HIS A 88 -5.38 -6.50 8.01
CA HIS A 88 -5.13 -5.29 7.24
C HIS A 88 -4.09 -5.47 6.13
N VAL A 89 -3.24 -6.49 6.19
CA VAL A 89 -2.29 -6.82 5.12
C VAL A 89 -2.88 -7.84 4.14
N VAL A 90 -3.47 -8.92 4.65
CA VAL A 90 -3.96 -10.04 3.83
C VAL A 90 -5.22 -9.66 3.05
N ALA A 91 -6.18 -8.97 3.68
CA ALA A 91 -7.45 -8.66 3.01
C ALA A 91 -7.27 -7.76 1.77
N PRO A 92 -6.53 -6.63 1.82
CA PRO A 92 -6.26 -5.84 0.61
C PRO A 92 -5.48 -6.59 -0.45
N PHE A 93 -4.57 -7.48 -0.06
CA PHE A 93 -3.81 -8.29 -1.00
C PHE A 93 -4.72 -9.25 -1.78
N ILE A 94 -5.60 -9.97 -1.08
CA ILE A 94 -6.60 -10.84 -1.72
C ILE A 94 -7.50 -10.04 -2.67
N ILE A 95 -7.98 -8.87 -2.26
CA ILE A 95 -8.82 -8.00 -3.12
C ILE A 95 -8.07 -7.60 -4.39
N ASN A 96 -6.79 -7.22 -4.30
CA ASN A 96 -5.98 -6.86 -5.47
C ASN A 96 -5.81 -8.04 -6.45
N ILE A 97 -5.53 -9.25 -5.94
CA ILE A 97 -5.41 -10.45 -6.79
C ILE A 97 -6.74 -10.74 -7.48
N VAL A 98 -7.85 -10.77 -6.72
CA VAL A 98 -9.18 -11.05 -7.26
C VAL A 98 -9.56 -10.00 -8.31
N ALA A 99 -9.31 -8.72 -8.04
CA ALA A 99 -9.57 -7.64 -9.01
C ALA A 99 -8.78 -7.82 -10.31
N ALA A 100 -7.48 -8.17 -10.22
CA ALA A 100 -6.65 -8.42 -11.39
C ALA A 100 -7.13 -9.64 -12.19
N VAL A 101 -7.51 -10.74 -11.51
CA VAL A 101 -8.08 -11.93 -12.15
C VAL A 101 -9.38 -11.59 -12.88
N ILE A 102 -10.29 -10.86 -12.24
CA ILE A 102 -11.56 -10.43 -12.85
C ILE A 102 -11.30 -9.54 -14.07
N PHE A 103 -10.38 -8.59 -13.97
CA PHE A 103 -10.01 -7.70 -15.06
C PHE A 103 -9.58 -8.49 -16.31
N ILE A 104 -8.64 -9.42 -16.13
CA ILE A 104 -8.11 -10.23 -17.23
C ILE A 104 -9.18 -11.16 -17.79
N ALA A 105 -9.91 -11.88 -16.92
CA ALA A 105 -10.94 -12.81 -17.37
C ALA A 105 -12.01 -12.10 -18.22
N LYS A 106 -12.46 -10.91 -17.80
CA LYS A 106 -13.43 -10.10 -18.56
C LYS A 106 -12.85 -9.57 -19.85
N LYS A 107 -11.60 -9.09 -19.85
CA LYS A 107 -10.94 -8.55 -21.03
C LYS A 107 -10.66 -9.62 -22.09
N SER A 108 -10.22 -10.80 -21.67
CA SER A 108 -10.00 -11.94 -22.57
C SER A 108 -11.33 -12.45 -23.14
N ARG A 109 -12.40 -12.48 -22.34
CA ARG A 109 -13.73 -12.86 -22.84
C ARG A 109 -14.28 -11.86 -23.85
N GLN A 110 -14.10 -10.56 -23.61
CA GLN A 110 -14.52 -9.52 -24.56
C GLN A 110 -13.78 -9.66 -25.89
N GLN A 111 -12.48 -9.91 -25.86
CA GLN A 111 -11.69 -10.04 -27.08
C GLN A 111 -11.93 -11.38 -27.81
N ALA A 112 -12.23 -12.46 -27.09
CA ALA A 112 -12.67 -13.72 -27.70
C ALA A 112 -14.02 -13.58 -28.42
N ASN A 113 -14.97 -12.83 -27.84
CA ASN A 113 -16.25 -12.56 -28.51
C ASN A 113 -16.13 -11.64 -29.74
N LEU A 114 -15.01 -10.91 -29.89
CA LEU A 114 -14.76 -10.01 -31.03
C LEU A 114 -13.91 -10.66 -32.13
N LYS A 115 -13.13 -11.71 -31.81
CA LYS A 115 -12.33 -12.50 -32.75
C LYS A 115 -12.91 -13.91 -32.84
N ASP A 116 -13.74 -14.15 -33.86
CA ASP A 116 -14.59 -15.32 -34.01
C ASP A 116 -13.86 -16.67 -34.28
N ASN A 117 -12.56 -16.79 -34.01
CA ASN A 117 -11.80 -18.00 -34.37
C ASN A 117 -10.46 -18.23 -33.61
N GLU A 118 -10.12 -17.45 -32.59
CA GLU A 118 -8.92 -17.69 -31.77
C GLU A 118 -9.27 -18.39 -30.44
N ASN A 119 -8.49 -19.43 -30.10
CA ASN A 119 -8.74 -20.25 -28.92
C ASN A 119 -8.63 -19.40 -27.63
N TYR A 120 -9.67 -19.36 -26.79
CA TYR A 120 -9.75 -18.52 -25.57
C TYR A 120 -8.51 -18.62 -24.66
N ARG A 121 -7.91 -19.82 -24.57
CA ARG A 121 -6.68 -20.08 -23.79
C ARG A 121 -5.44 -19.38 -24.36
N GLU A 122 -5.29 -19.32 -25.68
CA GLU A 122 -4.16 -18.66 -26.35
C GLU A 122 -4.24 -17.14 -26.12
N LEU A 123 -5.45 -16.60 -26.25
CA LEU A 123 -5.72 -15.18 -26.02
C LEU A 123 -5.51 -14.77 -24.55
N LEU A 124 -5.94 -15.62 -23.60
CA LEU A 124 -5.67 -15.44 -22.18
C LEU A 124 -4.16 -15.42 -21.87
N LYS A 125 -3.38 -16.34 -22.46
CA LYS A 125 -1.92 -16.39 -22.27
C LYS A 125 -1.23 -15.15 -22.83
N ALA A 126 -1.66 -14.67 -24.00
CA ALA A 126 -1.13 -13.45 -24.60
C ALA A 126 -1.43 -12.22 -23.72
N GLN A 127 -2.67 -12.08 -23.24
CA GLN A 127 -3.03 -10.99 -22.33
C GLN A 127 -2.35 -11.08 -20.98
N LEU A 128 -2.21 -12.27 -20.39
CA LEU A 128 -1.44 -12.46 -19.15
C LEU A 128 0.00 -11.98 -19.31
N ARG A 129 0.61 -12.23 -20.47
CA ARG A 129 1.98 -11.76 -20.79
C ARG A 129 2.04 -10.24 -20.92
N GLU A 130 1.06 -9.62 -21.57
CA GLU A 130 0.98 -8.17 -21.76
C GLU A 130 0.67 -7.40 -20.45
N TYR A 131 -0.15 -7.98 -19.55
CA TYR A 131 -0.56 -7.37 -18.28
C TYR A 131 0.22 -7.91 -17.07
N THR A 132 1.38 -8.55 -17.27
CA THR A 132 2.26 -9.01 -16.17
C THR A 132 2.53 -7.88 -15.17
N ASN A 133 2.72 -6.65 -15.67
CA ASN A 133 2.93 -5.44 -14.86
C ASN A 133 1.76 -5.10 -13.91
N LEU A 134 0.55 -5.54 -14.21
CA LEU A 134 -0.64 -5.33 -13.38
C LEU A 134 -0.58 -6.15 -12.08
N PHE A 135 0.08 -7.30 -12.11
CA PHE A 135 0.33 -8.15 -10.94
C PHE A 135 1.62 -7.79 -10.21
N ILE A 136 2.63 -7.29 -10.93
CA ILE A 136 3.90 -6.88 -10.33
C ILE A 136 3.66 -5.84 -9.22
N ALA A 137 2.83 -4.82 -9.44
CA ALA A 137 2.61 -3.80 -8.42
C ALA A 137 1.98 -4.36 -7.12
N PRO A 138 0.87 -5.11 -7.13
CA PRO A 138 0.32 -5.77 -5.93
C PRO A 138 1.28 -6.78 -5.27
N ILE A 139 2.01 -7.57 -6.06
CA ILE A 139 2.95 -8.58 -5.55
C ILE A 139 4.16 -7.90 -4.90
N VAL A 140 4.74 -6.89 -5.54
CA VAL A 140 5.84 -6.08 -4.99
C VAL A 140 5.39 -5.40 -3.71
N LEU A 141 4.18 -4.85 -3.65
CA LEU A 141 3.66 -4.24 -2.42
C LEU A 141 3.41 -5.25 -1.29
N ALA A 142 3.02 -6.48 -1.62
CA ALA A 142 2.90 -7.55 -0.64
C ALA A 142 4.27 -7.99 -0.13
N ILE A 143 5.24 -8.17 -1.04
CA ILE A 143 6.64 -8.51 -0.70
C ILE A 143 7.27 -7.41 0.14
N LEU A 144 7.04 -6.13 -0.15
CA LEU A 144 7.53 -5.02 0.66
C LEU A 144 6.85 -4.94 2.04
N ALA A 145 5.61 -5.42 2.18
CA ALA A 145 4.88 -5.40 3.45
C ALA A 145 5.18 -6.61 4.35
N LEU A 146 5.60 -7.74 3.77
CA LEU A 146 5.99 -8.96 4.50
C LEU A 146 7.12 -8.75 5.52
N PRO A 147 8.25 -8.08 5.20
CA PRO A 147 9.33 -7.91 6.16
C PRO A 147 8.91 -7.01 7.32
N ARG A 148 7.98 -6.05 7.11
CA ARG A 148 7.40 -5.26 8.20
C ARG A 148 6.55 -6.10 9.15
N LEU A 149 5.78 -7.06 8.64
CA LEU A 149 5.06 -8.02 9.48
C LEU A 149 6.05 -8.88 10.26
N ILE A 150 7.00 -9.52 9.56
CA ILE A 150 7.99 -10.42 10.17
C ILE A 150 8.75 -9.72 11.30
N ILE A 151 9.16 -8.46 11.10
CA ILE A 151 9.95 -7.72 12.07
C ILE A 151 9.11 -7.27 13.28
N SER A 152 7.91 -6.71 13.08
CA SER A 152 7.00 -6.42 14.21
C SER A 152 6.62 -7.66 15.04
N PHE A 153 6.81 -8.86 14.49
CA PHE A 153 6.60 -10.13 15.20
C PHE A 153 7.89 -10.67 15.84
N LEU A 154 9.06 -10.54 15.20
CA LEU A 154 10.35 -10.97 15.75
C LEU A 154 10.81 -10.09 16.92
N SER A 155 10.58 -8.77 16.86
CA SER A 155 10.93 -7.86 17.96
C SER A 155 10.08 -8.07 19.22
N LYS A 156 8.91 -8.73 19.10
CA LYS A 156 8.13 -9.22 20.25
C LYS A 156 8.59 -10.57 20.80
N CYS A 157 9.37 -11.35 20.03
CA CYS A 157 9.93 -12.64 20.46
C CYS A 157 11.36 -12.51 21.02
N MET A 158 12.06 -11.39 20.81
CA MET A 158 13.37 -11.13 21.39
C MET A 158 13.24 -10.51 22.78
N GLU A 159 13.05 -11.37 23.77
CA GLU A 159 13.18 -11.05 25.21
C GLU A 159 14.66 -10.96 25.65
N SER A 160 15.61 -11.00 24.70
CA SER A 160 17.05 -10.99 24.95
C SER A 160 17.64 -9.65 24.52
N ALA A 161 17.77 -8.75 25.49
CA ALA A 161 18.56 -7.54 25.38
C ALA A 161 20.05 -7.90 25.24
N ASP A 162 20.57 -7.98 24.01
CA ASP A 162 22.01 -7.72 23.80
C ASP A 162 22.46 -7.41 22.35
N ASP A 163 21.57 -7.35 21.35
CA ASP A 163 21.98 -7.05 19.97
C ASP A 163 21.56 -5.65 19.51
N THR A 164 22.35 -4.65 19.94
CA THR A 164 22.28 -3.20 19.63
C THR A 164 22.23 -2.82 18.13
N LEU A 165 22.34 -3.79 17.21
CA LEU A 165 22.41 -3.62 15.76
C LEU A 165 21.09 -3.90 15.02
N LEU A 166 20.10 -4.52 15.66
CA LEU A 166 18.82 -4.87 15.04
C LEU A 166 17.81 -3.70 15.01
N ASP A 167 17.89 -2.79 15.99
CA ASP A 167 16.95 -1.66 16.12
C ASP A 167 16.92 -0.70 14.91
N PRO A 168 18.05 -0.31 14.29
CA PRO A 168 18.03 0.59 13.13
C PRO A 168 17.46 -0.10 11.88
N ILE A 169 17.80 -1.38 11.68
CA ILE A 169 17.39 -2.15 10.49
C ILE A 169 15.88 -2.36 10.50
N GLU A 170 15.28 -2.65 11.65
CA GLU A 170 13.83 -2.75 11.84
C GLU A 170 13.12 -1.42 11.48
N TYR A 171 13.69 -0.31 11.93
CA TYR A 171 13.17 1.02 11.61
C TYR A 171 13.23 1.26 10.10
N PHE A 172 14.40 1.09 9.47
CA PHE A 172 14.58 1.28 8.02
C PHE A 172 13.61 0.44 7.19
N ILE A 173 13.43 -0.83 7.53
CA ILE A 173 12.53 -1.73 6.81
C ILE A 173 11.05 -1.32 6.96
N SER A 174 10.64 -0.76 8.11
CA SER A 174 9.30 -0.18 8.28
C SER A 174 9.04 1.07 7.42
N PHE A 175 10.09 1.85 7.11
CA PHE A 175 10.01 3.05 6.27
C PHE A 175 10.22 2.80 4.77
N MET A 176 10.76 1.64 4.39
CA MET A 176 10.94 1.29 2.96
C MET A 176 9.63 1.29 2.15
N PRO A 177 8.48 0.76 2.63
CA PRO A 177 7.25 0.70 1.83
C PRO A 177 6.69 2.08 1.41
N PRO A 178 6.61 3.09 2.30
CA PRO A 178 6.28 4.47 1.90
C PRO A 178 7.27 5.06 0.91
N MET A 179 8.59 4.90 1.13
CA MET A 179 9.62 5.49 0.26
C MET A 179 9.62 4.88 -1.14
N LEU A 180 9.37 3.58 -1.25
CA LEU A 180 9.33 2.86 -2.52
C LEU A 180 8.01 3.03 -3.29
N THR A 181 6.97 3.58 -2.66
CA THR A 181 5.69 3.86 -3.34
C THR A 181 5.90 4.77 -4.55
N CYS A 182 6.73 5.81 -4.42
CA CYS A 182 7.05 6.70 -5.55
C CYS A 182 7.76 5.91 -6.67
N VAL A 183 8.76 5.09 -6.35
CA VAL A 183 9.52 4.32 -7.34
C VAL A 183 8.64 3.28 -8.05
N VAL A 184 7.79 2.56 -7.32
CA VAL A 184 6.96 1.49 -7.88
C VAL A 184 5.81 2.03 -8.74
N PHE A 185 5.26 3.20 -8.43
CA PHE A 185 4.09 3.74 -9.13
C PHE A 185 4.40 4.86 -10.13
N VAL A 186 5.40 5.70 -9.84
CA VAL A 186 5.74 6.88 -10.67
C VAL A 186 6.73 6.48 -11.77
N LEU A 187 7.80 5.77 -11.43
CA LEU A 187 8.89 5.46 -12.37
C LEU A 187 8.45 4.63 -13.60
N PRO A 188 7.63 3.57 -13.47
CA PRO A 188 7.21 2.75 -14.62
C PRO A 188 6.06 3.38 -15.43
N SER A 189 5.39 4.42 -14.92
CA SER A 189 4.27 5.07 -15.61
C SER A 189 4.74 6.27 -16.43
N LYS A 190 4.61 6.18 -17.76
CA LYS A 190 4.93 7.30 -18.68
C LYS A 190 4.20 8.59 -18.28
N PHE A 191 2.91 8.48 -17.95
CA PHE A 191 2.08 9.62 -17.54
C PHE A 191 2.58 10.28 -16.24
N TYR A 192 2.88 9.50 -15.20
CA TYR A 192 3.33 10.07 -13.92
C TYR A 192 4.75 10.64 -14.02
N LYS A 193 5.62 10.02 -14.82
CA LYS A 193 6.98 10.52 -15.07
C LYS A 193 6.98 11.87 -15.79
N GLU A 194 6.12 12.03 -16.79
CA GLU A 194 5.96 13.27 -17.54
C GLU A 194 5.42 14.40 -16.64
N LYS A 195 4.40 14.12 -15.83
CA LYS A 195 3.89 15.09 -14.85
C LYS A 195 4.89 15.47 -13.77
N LEU A 196 5.72 14.53 -13.31
CA LEU A 196 6.80 14.83 -12.37
C LEU A 196 7.83 15.79 -13.00
N LEU A 197 8.20 15.56 -14.26
CA LEU A 197 9.16 16.40 -14.97
C LEU A 197 8.63 17.83 -15.16
N GLU A 198 7.38 17.99 -15.59
CA GLU A 198 6.72 19.30 -15.70
C GLU A 198 6.76 20.05 -14.36
N THR A 199 6.37 19.38 -13.28
CA THR A 199 6.34 19.97 -11.93
C THR A 199 7.74 20.42 -11.48
N LEU A 200 8.79 19.64 -11.79
CA LEU A 200 10.17 19.99 -11.46
C LEU A 200 10.67 21.21 -12.25
N ILE A 201 10.28 21.33 -13.52
CA ILE A 201 10.62 22.47 -14.37
C ILE A 201 9.92 23.73 -13.85
N ASP A 202 8.63 23.66 -13.53
CA ASP A 202 7.87 24.78 -12.97
C ASP A 202 8.48 25.24 -11.65
N TYR A 203 8.77 24.30 -10.74
CA TYR A 203 9.36 24.62 -9.44
C TYR A 203 10.76 25.26 -9.57
N ARG A 204 11.59 24.74 -10.49
CA ARG A 204 12.90 25.33 -10.79
C ARG A 204 12.77 26.75 -11.33
N THR A 205 11.79 26.98 -12.21
CA THR A 205 11.54 28.29 -12.81
C THR A 205 11.07 29.29 -11.76
N GLU A 206 10.21 28.85 -10.84
CA GLU A 206 9.70 29.69 -9.75
C GLU A 206 10.78 30.03 -8.73
N ILE A 207 11.64 29.06 -8.36
CA ILE A 207 12.82 29.32 -7.53
C ILE A 207 13.73 30.34 -8.22
N GLN A 208 14.05 30.15 -9.50
CA GLN A 208 14.90 31.08 -10.24
C GLN A 208 14.29 32.48 -10.33
N ARG A 209 12.96 32.58 -10.46
CA ARG A 209 12.24 33.85 -10.44
C ARG A 209 12.31 34.52 -9.07
N HIS A 210 12.15 33.75 -7.99
CA HIS A 210 12.25 34.26 -6.62
C HIS A 210 13.67 34.75 -6.30
N PHE A 211 14.70 33.99 -6.66
CA PHE A 211 16.10 34.40 -6.49
C PHE A 211 16.49 35.62 -7.35
N LYS A 212 15.84 35.84 -8.50
CA LYS A 212 16.00 37.05 -9.31
C LYS A 212 15.26 38.27 -8.76
N GLN A 213 14.22 38.08 -7.93
CA GLN A 213 13.47 39.16 -7.30
C GLN A 213 14.06 39.60 -5.95
N VAL A 214 14.86 38.74 -5.30
CA VAL A 214 15.54 38.99 -4.03
C VAL A 214 16.93 39.62 -4.22
N LYS A 215 17.39 39.80 -5.47
CA LYS A 215 18.66 40.43 -5.84
C LYS A 215 18.41 41.77 -6.51
#